data_AF-A0A9X0ZW86-F1
#
_entry.id   AF-A0A9X0ZW86-F1
#
_cell.length_a   1.000
_cell.length_b   1.000
_cell.length_c   1.000
_cell.angle_alpha   90.00
_cell.angle_beta   90.00
_cell.angle_gamma   90.00
#
_symmetry.space_group_name_H-M   'P 1'
#
loop_
_entity.id
_entity.type
_entity.pdbx_description
1 polymer ?
#
loop_
_entity_poly.entity_id
_entity_poly.type
_entity_poly.pdbx_seq_one_letter_code
_entity_poly.pdbx_strand_id
1 'polypeptide(L)'
;MLKQPSWQAVRESRLFGFARFLYQRFNEVDVPQVSASLTFTSLLALVPVLTVALVILSAFPVFDDLSSSVIELIDGYLVPQGADAVRGYLATFQSNAGNLTAIGIVFLGVTAVMLIRTIDQTFNRIWRAQNRRPLWTQFLVYWMLLTFAPLAVGAGLSVWELLLRHQEWANQDMRLSDGIKTAGGLVMNAAALWLLYRVVPNRYVPARHALIGAALTAVLLDLAQRGFGWYVGTFNSYTLIYGAFAAIPVFLIWLNLLWMLLLTGAVLTASLSYWQDDAFRRSFGAHGRFDDVLKILLMLYRAQNDGLTLRVKDFRSRINMGYDELGDLLEKLARHGYVYQGPHGWVLKTNAEHIGLGELFKLFVYRPVRTAQDAVGEAVSRILTPGLESMNMSLAEFERQTRKEGAE
;
A
#
# COMPACT_ATOMS: atom_id res chain seq x y z
N MET A 1 9.39 -29.70 34.72
CA MET A 1 9.87 -29.97 33.35
C MET A 1 9.03 -29.18 32.36
N LEU A 2 9.49 -27.99 31.95
CA LEU A 2 8.84 -27.19 30.91
C LEU A 2 9.24 -27.78 29.55
N LYS A 3 8.26 -28.29 28.78
CA LYS A 3 8.46 -28.76 27.40
C LYS A 3 9.04 -27.62 26.58
N GLN A 4 10.28 -27.77 26.12
CA GLN A 4 10.85 -26.84 25.14
C GLN A 4 9.98 -26.91 23.87
N PRO A 5 9.51 -25.78 23.32
CA PRO A 5 8.84 -25.79 22.03
C PRO A 5 9.84 -26.29 21.00
N SER A 6 9.55 -27.41 20.33
CA SER A 6 10.40 -27.93 19.28
C SER A 6 10.50 -26.88 18.18
N TRP A 7 11.71 -26.48 17.80
CA TRP A 7 11.97 -25.51 16.73
C TRP A 7 11.26 -25.85 15.41
N GLN A 8 10.92 -27.13 15.20
CA GLN A 8 10.12 -27.62 14.08
C GLN A 8 8.65 -27.14 14.14
N ALA A 9 8.02 -27.12 15.31
CA ALA A 9 6.64 -26.65 15.47
C ALA A 9 6.50 -25.14 15.22
N VAL A 10 7.53 -24.36 15.59
CA VAL A 10 7.57 -22.90 15.28
C VAL A 10 7.71 -22.67 13.78
N ARG A 11 8.55 -23.47 13.10
CA ARG A 11 8.77 -23.38 11.64
C ARG A 11 7.52 -23.74 10.82
N GLU A 12 6.67 -24.60 11.34
CA GLU A 12 5.41 -25.03 10.70
C GLU A 12 4.20 -24.14 11.04
N SER A 13 4.36 -23.20 11.98
CA SER A 13 3.29 -22.29 12.39
C SER A 13 2.85 -21.37 11.24
N ARG A 14 1.55 -21.06 11.18
CA ARG A 14 0.98 -20.11 10.19
C ARG A 14 1.65 -18.73 10.28
N LEU A 15 1.95 -18.28 11.49
CA LEU A 15 2.61 -17.00 11.73
C LEU A 15 4.02 -16.96 11.14
N PHE A 16 4.83 -18.00 11.33
CA PHE A 16 6.19 -18.04 10.77
C PHE A 16 6.18 -18.08 9.25
N GLY A 17 5.30 -18.89 8.65
CA GLY A 17 5.14 -18.94 7.20
C GLY A 17 4.70 -17.59 6.62
N PHE A 18 3.77 -16.90 7.28
CA PHE A 18 3.34 -15.56 6.87
C PHE A 18 4.43 -14.51 7.07
N ALA A 19 5.19 -14.57 8.17
CA ALA A 19 6.32 -13.67 8.39
C ALA A 19 7.41 -13.85 7.33
N ARG A 20 7.69 -15.10 6.93
CA ARG A 20 8.58 -15.40 5.80
C ARG A 20 8.04 -14.82 4.49
N PHE A 21 6.75 -15.00 4.21
CA PHE A 21 6.10 -14.43 3.02
C PHE A 21 6.17 -12.89 3.03
N LEU A 22 5.92 -12.26 4.18
CA LEU A 22 6.02 -10.82 4.36
C LEU A 22 7.44 -10.32 4.11
N TYR A 23 8.45 -11.03 4.61
CA TYR A 23 9.86 -10.71 4.37
C TYR A 23 10.24 -10.86 2.89
N GLN A 24 9.75 -11.90 2.21
CA GLN A 24 9.93 -12.05 0.76
C GLN A 24 9.31 -10.87 0.01
N ARG A 25 8.07 -10.48 0.36
CA ARG A 25 7.37 -9.33 -0.23
C ARG A 25 8.07 -8.01 0.05
N PHE A 26 8.61 -7.82 1.25
CA PHE A 26 9.40 -6.64 1.63
C PHE A 26 10.64 -6.50 0.74
N ASN A 27 11.32 -7.62 0.45
CA ASN A 27 12.47 -7.65 -0.46
C ASN A 27 12.06 -7.52 -1.93
N GLU A 28 10.96 -8.15 -2.38
CA GLU A 28 10.44 -7.99 -3.76
C GLU A 28 10.11 -6.52 -4.11
N VAL A 29 9.67 -5.75 -3.11
CA VAL A 29 9.37 -4.32 -3.25
C VAL A 29 10.63 -3.46 -3.13
N ASP A 30 11.75 -4.01 -2.66
CA ASP A 30 12.98 -3.30 -2.30
C ASP A 30 12.71 -2.12 -1.34
N VAL A 31 11.92 -2.36 -0.28
CA VAL A 31 11.48 -1.31 0.66
C VAL A 31 12.64 -0.42 1.15
N PRO A 32 13.84 -0.92 1.49
CA PRO A 32 14.95 -0.06 1.88
C PRO A 32 15.34 0.94 0.79
N GLN A 33 15.51 0.49 -0.46
CA GLN A 33 15.89 1.36 -1.58
C GLN A 33 14.78 2.35 -1.93
N VAL A 34 13.53 1.88 -1.93
CA VAL A 34 12.36 2.73 -2.22
C VAL A 34 12.16 3.79 -1.14
N SER A 35 12.35 3.44 0.14
CA SER A 35 12.29 4.40 1.25
C SER A 35 13.36 5.48 1.12
N ALA A 36 14.58 5.14 0.69
CA ALA A 36 15.65 6.10 0.45
C ALA A 36 15.30 7.06 -0.71
N SER A 37 14.76 6.54 -1.81
CA SER A 37 14.29 7.35 -2.94
C SER A 37 13.17 8.33 -2.54
N LEU A 38 12.21 7.86 -1.75
CA LEU A 38 11.13 8.71 -1.21
C LEU A 38 11.66 9.75 -0.22
N THR A 39 12.65 9.40 0.60
CA THR A 39 13.30 10.34 1.52
C THR A 39 13.95 11.48 0.74
N PHE A 40 14.76 11.16 -0.27
CA PHE A 40 15.40 12.16 -1.12
C PHE A 40 14.39 13.04 -1.86
N THR A 41 13.35 12.41 -2.43
CA THR A 41 12.31 13.15 -3.15
C THR A 41 11.49 14.04 -2.21
N SER A 42 11.20 13.57 -0.99
CA SER A 42 10.51 14.34 0.05
C SER A 42 11.35 15.53 0.51
N LEU A 43 12.67 15.36 0.63
CA LEU A 43 13.60 16.45 0.95
C LEU A 43 13.53 17.56 -0.10
N LEU A 44 13.58 17.20 -1.39
CA LEU A 44 13.48 18.17 -2.49
C LEU A 44 12.10 18.83 -2.58
N ALA A 45 11.05 18.10 -2.21
CA ALA A 45 9.67 18.56 -2.26
C ALA A 45 9.18 19.20 -0.95
N LEU A 46 10.03 19.28 0.07
CA LEU A 46 9.67 19.77 1.40
C LEU A 46 9.10 21.20 1.33
N VAL A 47 9.82 22.10 0.65
CA VAL A 47 9.42 23.50 0.49
C VAL A 47 8.09 23.64 -0.27
N PRO A 48 7.90 23.03 -1.47
CA PRO A 48 6.61 23.09 -2.16
C PRO A 48 5.45 22.54 -1.33
N VAL A 49 5.64 21.40 -0.66
CA VAL A 49 4.58 20.75 0.14
C VAL A 49 4.18 21.63 1.32
N LEU A 50 5.16 22.19 2.04
CA LEU A 50 4.89 23.12 3.14
C LEU A 50 4.21 24.40 2.65
N THR A 51 4.60 24.93 1.48
CA THR A 51 3.97 26.10 0.89
C THR A 51 2.49 25.84 0.59
N VAL A 52 2.18 24.71 -0.05
CA VAL A 52 0.80 24.33 -0.35
C VAL A 52 0.01 24.10 0.94
N ALA A 53 0.60 23.42 1.93
CA ALA A 53 -0.04 23.21 3.23
C ALA A 53 -0.37 24.54 3.94
N LEU A 54 0.57 25.48 3.98
CA LEU A 54 0.36 26.81 4.59
C LEU A 54 -0.69 27.64 3.86
N VAL A 55 -0.66 27.66 2.52
CA VAL A 55 -1.67 28.36 1.71
C VAL A 55 -3.06 27.78 1.95
N ILE A 56 -3.17 26.46 2.09
CA ILE A 56 -4.45 25.81 2.42
C ILE A 56 -4.88 26.20 3.83
N LEU A 57 -4.00 26.13 4.83
CA LEU A 57 -4.33 26.49 6.22
C LEU A 57 -4.77 27.96 6.33
N SER A 58 -4.09 28.90 5.69
CA SER A 58 -4.45 30.32 5.72
C SER A 58 -5.71 30.65 4.93
N ALA A 59 -6.11 29.79 3.99
CA ALA A 59 -7.32 29.99 3.19
C ALA A 59 -8.61 29.61 3.92
N PHE A 60 -8.55 28.83 5.01
CA PHE A 60 -9.73 28.40 5.77
C PHE A 60 -9.65 28.92 7.22
N PRO A 61 -10.55 29.84 7.63
CA PRO A 61 -10.55 30.44 8.98
C PRO A 61 -10.67 29.44 10.13
N VAL A 62 -11.17 28.23 9.86
CA VAL A 62 -11.26 27.15 10.85
C VAL A 62 -9.89 26.71 11.37
N PHE A 63 -8.80 27.09 10.69
CA PHE A 63 -7.44 26.75 11.10
C PHE A 63 -6.64 27.89 11.73
N ASP A 64 -7.26 29.05 11.99
CA ASP A 64 -6.57 30.16 12.64
C ASP A 64 -5.97 29.72 13.99
N ASP A 65 -6.67 28.85 14.73
CA ASP A 65 -6.21 28.22 15.98
C ASP A 65 -5.42 26.90 15.77
N LEU A 66 -5.47 26.28 14.59
CA LEU A 66 -4.75 25.02 14.28
C LEU A 66 -3.31 25.25 13.82
N SER A 67 -2.89 26.48 13.57
CA SER A 67 -1.50 26.78 13.21
C SER A 67 -0.52 26.32 14.30
N SER A 68 -0.87 26.50 15.57
CA SER A 68 -0.12 25.95 16.71
C SER A 68 -0.16 24.42 16.77
N SER A 69 -1.32 23.80 16.51
CA SER A 69 -1.44 22.33 16.48
C SER A 69 -0.69 21.69 15.31
N VAL A 70 -0.55 22.37 14.16
CA VAL A 70 0.27 21.91 13.04
C VAL A 70 1.75 22.02 13.39
N ILE A 71 2.17 23.08 14.07
CA ILE A 71 3.53 23.21 14.61
C ILE A 71 3.79 22.13 15.67
N GLU A 72 2.83 21.83 16.54
CA GLU A 72 2.91 20.72 17.50
C GLU A 72 2.91 19.34 16.82
N LEU A 73 2.21 19.19 15.69
CA LEU A 73 2.26 17.96 14.88
C LEU A 73 3.63 17.82 14.20
N ILE A 74 4.20 18.93 13.72
CA ILE A 74 5.58 18.99 13.25
C ILE A 74 6.53 18.64 14.40
N ASP A 75 6.34 19.13 15.61
CA ASP A 75 7.21 18.81 16.76
C ASP A 75 7.02 17.40 17.31
N GLY A 76 5.80 16.87 17.20
CA GLY A 76 5.47 15.50 17.58
C GLY A 76 6.13 14.53 16.61
N TYR A 77 5.99 14.75 15.31
CA TYR A 77 6.51 13.84 14.31
C TYR A 77 7.94 14.14 13.86
N LEU A 78 8.46 15.35 14.05
CA LEU A 78 9.86 15.70 13.79
C LEU A 78 10.59 15.84 15.11
N VAL A 79 11.70 15.10 15.22
CA VAL A 79 12.58 15.18 16.38
C VAL A 79 13.12 16.62 16.48
N PRO A 80 13.31 17.18 17.69
CA PRO A 80 13.54 18.62 17.88
C PRO A 80 14.61 19.23 16.95
N GLN A 81 15.71 18.52 16.73
CA GLN A 81 16.80 18.94 15.85
C GLN A 81 16.38 19.08 14.37
N GLY A 82 15.48 18.22 13.89
CA GLY A 82 14.90 18.32 12.55
C GLY A 82 13.83 19.39 12.44
N ALA A 83 13.01 19.56 13.48
CA ALA A 83 12.00 20.61 13.55
C ALA A 83 12.62 22.02 13.44
N ASP A 84 13.73 22.27 14.15
CA ASP A 84 14.45 23.55 14.09
C ASP A 84 15.04 23.84 12.71
N ALA A 85 15.59 22.83 12.03
CA ALA A 85 16.08 22.96 10.66
C ALA A 85 14.94 23.31 9.69
N VAL A 86 13.81 22.59 9.76
CA VAL A 86 12.63 22.84 8.93
C VAL A 86 12.06 24.23 9.19
N ARG A 87 11.95 24.65 10.45
CA ARG A 87 11.51 25.99 10.84
C ARG A 87 12.42 27.08 10.29
N GLY A 88 13.74 26.93 10.39
CA GLY A 88 14.71 27.88 9.87
C GLY A 88 14.60 28.05 8.35
N TYR A 89 14.48 26.95 7.61
CA TYR A 89 14.24 26.99 6.17
C TYR A 89 12.87 27.60 5.82
N LEU A 90 11.83 27.30 6.61
CA LEU A 90 10.49 27.84 6.38
C LEU A 90 10.42 29.35 6.62
N ALA A 91 11.03 29.85 7.69
CA ALA A 91 11.11 31.27 7.98
C ALA A 91 11.86 32.02 6.86
N THR A 92 12.98 31.46 6.40
CA THR A 92 13.75 32.00 5.28
C THR A 92 12.96 31.96 3.97
N PHE A 93 12.16 30.92 3.74
CA PHE A 93 11.32 30.83 2.55
C PHE A 93 10.17 31.83 2.61
N GLN A 94 9.46 31.95 3.73
CA GLN A 94 8.37 32.93 3.90
C GLN A 94 8.87 34.36 3.66
N SER A 95 10.05 34.72 4.18
CA SER A 95 10.64 36.04 3.94
C SER A 95 11.04 36.27 2.47
N ASN A 96 11.28 35.21 1.70
CA ASN A 96 11.68 35.28 0.29
C ASN A 96 10.55 34.92 -0.69
N ALA A 97 9.38 34.49 -0.22
CA ALA A 97 8.28 34.02 -1.05
C ALA A 97 7.72 35.13 -1.95
N GLY A 98 7.77 36.39 -1.50
CA GLY A 98 7.43 37.57 -2.31
C GLY A 98 8.38 37.83 -3.49
N ASN A 99 9.57 37.22 -3.48
CA ASN A 99 10.59 37.32 -4.54
C ASN A 99 10.64 36.09 -5.45
N LEU A 100 9.67 35.18 -5.36
CA LEU A 100 9.62 33.99 -6.22
C LEU A 100 9.47 34.39 -7.68
N THR A 101 10.48 34.10 -8.48
CA THR A 101 10.40 34.24 -9.94
C THR A 101 9.45 33.18 -10.52
N ALA A 102 8.90 33.44 -11.70
CA ALA A 102 8.10 32.46 -12.43
C ALA A 102 8.82 31.11 -12.60
N ILE A 103 10.15 31.13 -12.75
CA ILE A 103 11.01 29.95 -12.82
C ILE A 103 10.97 29.16 -11.49
N GLY A 104 11.04 29.85 -10.36
CA GLY A 104 10.94 29.22 -9.03
C GLY A 104 9.59 28.51 -8.83
N ILE A 105 8.49 29.14 -9.23
CA ILE A 105 7.14 28.54 -9.15
C ILE A 105 7.05 27.27 -9.99
N VAL A 106 7.56 27.30 -11.23
CA VAL A 106 7.60 26.12 -12.11
C VAL A 106 8.42 25.00 -11.47
N PHE A 107 9.60 25.31 -10.92
CA PHE A 107 10.45 24.33 -10.25
C PHE A 107 9.74 23.68 -9.05
N LEU A 108 9.05 24.46 -8.21
CA LEU A 108 8.26 23.96 -7.09
C LEU A 108 7.11 23.04 -7.55
N GLY A 109 6.43 23.41 -8.64
CA GLY A 109 5.38 22.58 -9.24
C GLY A 109 5.92 21.24 -9.74
N VAL A 110 7.07 21.24 -10.40
CA VAL A 110 7.72 20.03 -10.92
C VAL A 110 8.14 19.10 -9.77
N THR A 111 8.75 19.63 -8.72
CA THR A 111 9.18 18.81 -7.56
C THR A 111 7.99 18.24 -6.78
N ALA A 112 6.90 19.00 -6.62
CA ALA A 112 5.66 18.50 -6.02
C ALA A 112 5.04 17.35 -6.84
N VAL A 113 4.94 17.51 -8.16
CA VAL A 113 4.44 16.45 -9.06
C VAL A 113 5.36 15.24 -9.04
N MET A 114 6.68 15.43 -8.95
CA MET A 114 7.64 14.34 -8.83
C MET A 114 7.41 13.53 -7.55
N LEU A 115 7.22 14.19 -6.40
CA LEU A 115 6.91 13.52 -5.14
C LEU A 115 5.62 12.70 -5.22
N ILE A 116 4.54 13.31 -5.71
CA ILE A 116 3.24 12.63 -5.88
C ILE A 116 3.39 11.39 -6.75
N ARG A 117 4.11 11.50 -7.86
CA ARG A 117 4.36 10.36 -8.77
C ARG A 117 5.16 9.26 -8.10
N THR A 118 6.21 9.59 -7.36
CA THR A 118 7.04 8.59 -6.67
C THR A 118 6.20 7.84 -5.64
N ILE A 119 5.41 8.55 -4.81
CA ILE A 119 4.53 7.91 -3.83
C ILE A 119 3.50 7.01 -4.54
N ASP A 120 2.80 7.50 -5.55
CA ASP A 120 1.77 6.73 -6.26
C ASP A 120 2.35 5.47 -6.91
N GLN A 121 3.53 5.57 -7.53
CA GLN A 121 4.23 4.42 -8.13
C GLN A 121 4.66 3.40 -7.08
N THR A 122 5.16 3.84 -5.93
CA THR A 122 5.53 2.94 -4.83
C THR A 122 4.32 2.19 -4.29
N PHE A 123 3.22 2.89 -4.03
CA PHE A 123 1.98 2.26 -3.57
C PHE A 123 1.43 1.30 -4.63
N ASN A 124 1.40 1.69 -5.90
CA ASN A 124 0.95 0.80 -6.96
C ASN A 124 1.85 -0.43 -7.11
N ARG A 125 3.19 -0.31 -6.91
CA ARG A 125 4.12 -1.45 -6.88
C ARG A 125 3.79 -2.41 -5.73
N ILE A 126 3.52 -1.90 -4.52
CA ILE A 126 3.16 -2.72 -3.36
C ILE A 126 1.89 -3.51 -3.62
N TRP A 127 0.84 -2.88 -4.15
CA TRP A 127 -0.44 -3.52 -4.44
C TRP A 127 -0.54 -4.16 -5.84
N ARG A 128 0.59 -4.23 -6.58
CA ARG A 128 0.67 -4.78 -7.95
C ARG A 128 -0.39 -4.20 -8.90
N ALA A 129 -0.75 -2.93 -8.72
CA ALA A 129 -1.70 -2.25 -9.59
C ALA A 129 -0.99 -1.79 -10.86
N GLN A 130 -1.42 -2.25 -12.04
CA GLN A 130 -0.75 -1.92 -13.30
C GLN A 130 -1.30 -0.64 -13.94
N ASN A 131 -2.54 -0.27 -13.65
CA ASN A 131 -3.16 0.94 -14.19
C ASN A 131 -2.73 2.17 -13.40
N ARG A 132 -2.09 3.13 -14.09
CA ARG A 132 -1.76 4.44 -13.51
C ARG A 132 -2.99 5.33 -13.54
N ARG A 133 -3.29 5.98 -12.42
CA ARG A 133 -4.29 7.07 -12.40
C ARG A 133 -3.78 8.23 -13.27
N PRO A 134 -4.67 8.95 -13.97
CA PRO A 134 -4.24 10.16 -14.65
C PRO A 134 -3.78 11.20 -13.62
N LEU A 135 -2.83 12.05 -14.00
CA LEU A 135 -2.15 12.98 -13.08
C LEU A 135 -3.10 13.89 -12.32
N TRP A 136 -4.20 14.32 -12.96
CA TRP A 136 -5.20 15.17 -12.32
C TRP A 136 -5.93 14.44 -11.18
N THR A 137 -6.24 13.15 -11.34
CA THR A 137 -6.86 12.35 -10.27
C THR A 137 -5.87 12.09 -9.15
N GLN A 138 -4.60 11.84 -9.47
CA GLN A 138 -3.55 11.75 -8.44
C GLN A 138 -3.52 13.05 -7.63
N PHE A 139 -3.33 14.19 -8.31
CA PHE A 139 -3.30 15.50 -7.67
C PHE A 139 -4.52 15.73 -6.76
N LEU A 140 -5.74 15.46 -7.23
CA LEU A 140 -6.94 15.63 -6.43
C LEU A 140 -6.98 14.71 -5.20
N VAL A 141 -6.56 13.45 -5.32
CA VAL A 141 -6.53 12.52 -4.17
C VAL A 141 -5.52 13.00 -3.12
N TYR A 142 -4.32 13.38 -3.53
CA TYR A 142 -3.30 13.86 -2.60
C TYR A 142 -3.64 15.25 -2.03
N TRP A 143 -4.30 16.12 -2.81
CA TRP A 143 -4.79 17.41 -2.34
C TRP A 143 -5.91 17.24 -1.30
N MET A 144 -6.85 16.32 -1.55
CA MET A 144 -7.87 15.97 -0.56
C MET A 144 -7.24 15.36 0.68
N LEU A 145 -6.25 14.48 0.55
CA LEU A 145 -5.58 13.88 1.70
C LEU A 145 -4.81 14.94 2.50
N LEU A 146 -4.14 15.88 1.83
CA LEU A 146 -3.43 16.99 2.46
C LEU A 146 -4.37 17.94 3.22
N THR A 147 -5.59 18.15 2.72
CA THR A 147 -6.56 19.09 3.32
C THR A 147 -7.48 18.42 4.34
N PHE A 148 -8.14 17.33 3.94
CA PHE A 148 -9.15 16.65 4.74
C PHE A 148 -8.57 15.72 5.80
N ALA A 149 -7.37 15.15 5.62
CA ALA A 149 -6.80 14.29 6.66
C ALA A 149 -6.45 15.07 7.94
N PRO A 150 -5.74 16.22 7.88
CA PRO A 150 -5.53 17.06 9.06
C PRO A 150 -6.83 17.57 9.68
N LEU A 151 -7.84 17.91 8.87
CA LEU A 151 -9.17 18.30 9.36
C LEU A 151 -9.84 17.19 10.16
N ALA A 152 -9.87 15.98 9.60
CA ALA A 152 -10.47 14.82 10.26
C ALA A 152 -9.72 14.49 11.56
N VAL A 153 -8.39 14.61 11.54
CA VAL A 153 -7.52 14.39 12.70
C VAL A 153 -7.77 15.45 13.77
N GLY A 154 -7.71 16.74 13.44
CA GLY A 154 -7.90 17.85 14.37
C GLY A 154 -9.31 17.87 14.95
N ALA A 155 -10.34 17.67 14.13
CA ALA A 155 -11.72 17.55 14.61
C ALA A 155 -11.88 16.33 15.54
N GLY A 156 -11.30 15.19 15.16
CA GLY A 156 -11.34 13.99 15.99
C GLY A 156 -10.64 14.16 17.34
N LEU A 157 -9.50 14.87 17.38
CA LEU A 157 -8.79 15.19 18.63
C LEU A 157 -9.60 16.16 19.48
N SER A 158 -10.21 17.17 18.87
CA SER A 158 -11.08 18.13 19.58
C SER A 158 -12.28 17.43 20.22
N VAL A 159 -12.92 16.50 19.49
CA VAL A 159 -14.00 15.66 20.02
C VAL A 159 -13.49 14.75 21.13
N TRP A 160 -12.31 14.13 20.95
CA TRP A 160 -11.69 13.29 21.96
C TRP A 160 -11.44 14.07 23.26
N GLU A 161 -10.86 15.26 23.17
CA GLU A 161 -10.63 16.14 24.32
C GLU A 161 -11.93 16.57 25.00
N LEU A 162 -12.97 16.89 24.24
CA LEU A 162 -14.29 17.24 24.78
C LEU A 162 -14.89 16.09 25.59
N LEU A 163 -14.81 14.86 25.06
CA LEU A 163 -15.26 13.65 25.74
C LEU A 163 -14.49 13.44 27.06
N LEU A 164 -13.18 13.67 27.06
CA LEU A 164 -12.37 13.58 28.27
C LEU A 164 -12.71 14.65 29.30
N ARG A 165 -12.98 15.89 28.87
CA ARG A 165 -13.37 16.99 29.78
C ARG A 165 -14.69 16.73 30.50
N HIS A 166 -15.61 15.99 29.89
CA HIS A 166 -16.94 15.70 30.47
C HIS A 166 -16.94 14.50 31.42
N GLN A 167 -15.82 13.79 31.55
CA GLN A 167 -15.73 12.63 32.42
C GLN A 167 -14.87 12.93 33.65
N GLU A 168 -15.52 13.06 34.81
CA GLU A 168 -14.90 13.44 36.09
C GLU A 168 -13.72 12.55 36.51
N TRP A 169 -13.67 11.30 36.03
CA TRP A 169 -12.59 10.34 36.30
C TRP A 169 -11.28 10.65 35.55
N ALA A 170 -11.33 11.41 34.44
CA ALA A 170 -10.14 11.81 33.71
C ALA A 170 -9.28 12.84 34.47
N ASN A 171 -9.84 13.52 35.47
CA ASN A 171 -9.12 14.53 36.27
C ASN A 171 -8.63 14.01 37.63
N GLN A 172 -9.03 12.80 38.03
CA GLN A 172 -8.72 12.25 39.37
C GLN A 172 -7.39 11.49 39.42
N ASP A 173 -6.98 10.87 38.31
CA ASP A 173 -5.75 10.07 38.22
C ASP A 173 -4.85 10.52 37.05
N MET A 174 -3.77 11.23 37.36
CA MET A 174 -2.80 11.75 36.37
C MET A 174 -2.25 10.66 35.43
N ARG A 175 -2.08 9.42 35.93
CA ARG A 175 -1.56 8.31 35.11
C ARG A 175 -2.61 7.75 34.14
N LEU A 176 -3.89 7.77 34.54
CA LEU A 176 -5.00 7.38 33.66
C LEU A 176 -5.22 8.45 32.60
N SER A 177 -5.15 9.73 32.95
CA SER A 177 -5.29 10.83 31.98
C SER A 177 -4.23 10.80 30.88
N ASP A 178 -2.97 10.54 31.23
CA ASP A 178 -1.88 10.44 30.26
C ASP A 178 -2.01 9.21 29.36
N GLY A 179 -2.43 8.08 29.93
CA GLY A 179 -2.71 6.86 29.16
C GLY A 179 -3.82 7.06 28.13
N ILE A 180 -4.89 7.77 28.50
CA ILE A 180 -6.03 8.01 27.62
C ILE A 180 -5.69 9.04 26.52
N LYS A 181 -4.91 10.08 26.83
CA LYS A 181 -4.38 11.02 25.81
C LYS A 181 -3.50 10.31 24.79
N THR A 182 -2.59 9.46 25.28
CA THR A 182 -1.69 8.66 24.42
C THR A 182 -2.49 7.71 23.52
N ALA A 183 -3.52 7.06 24.07
CA ALA A 183 -4.41 6.20 23.30
C ALA A 183 -5.18 6.98 22.21
N GLY A 184 -5.66 8.19 22.51
CA GLY A 184 -6.32 9.06 21.54
C GLY A 184 -5.41 9.42 20.37
N GLY A 185 -4.17 9.82 20.65
CA GLY A 185 -3.17 10.09 19.62
C GLY A 185 -2.87 8.86 18.76
N LEU A 186 -2.72 7.68 19.38
CA LEU A 186 -2.50 6.43 18.65
C LEU A 186 -3.68 6.06 17.74
N VAL A 187 -4.91 6.20 18.22
CA VAL A 187 -6.13 5.97 17.44
C VAL A 187 -6.18 6.92 16.25
N MET A 188 -5.78 8.18 16.45
CA MET A 188 -5.79 9.17 15.39
C MET A 188 -4.74 8.89 14.31
N ASN A 189 -3.55 8.49 14.73
CA ASN A 189 -2.48 8.06 13.83
C ASN A 189 -2.91 6.82 13.03
N ALA A 190 -3.53 5.84 13.70
CA ALA A 190 -4.10 4.67 13.05
C ALA A 190 -5.21 5.04 12.07
N ALA A 191 -6.06 6.02 12.39
CA ALA A 191 -7.11 6.50 11.48
C ALA A 191 -6.53 7.18 10.23
N ALA A 192 -5.50 8.02 10.39
CA ALA A 192 -4.81 8.66 9.26
C ALA A 192 -4.14 7.62 8.35
N LEU A 193 -3.42 6.66 8.94
CA LEU A 193 -2.80 5.55 8.20
C LEU A 193 -3.83 4.62 7.56
N TRP A 194 -4.97 4.40 8.20
CA TRP A 194 -6.07 3.62 7.65
C TRP A 194 -6.62 4.26 6.38
N LEU A 195 -6.84 5.57 6.41
CA LEU A 195 -7.27 6.35 5.24
C LEU A 195 -6.21 6.27 4.14
N LEU A 196 -4.94 6.46 4.49
CA LEU A 196 -3.83 6.37 3.55
C LEU A 196 -3.77 4.99 2.86
N TYR A 197 -3.79 3.90 3.63
CA TYR A 197 -3.75 2.53 3.09
C TYR A 197 -5.03 2.11 2.36
N ARG A 198 -6.15 2.80 2.58
CA ARG A 198 -7.41 2.52 1.93
C ARG A 198 -7.62 3.30 0.63
N VAL A 199 -7.19 4.56 0.59
CA VAL A 199 -7.52 5.53 -0.48
C VAL A 199 -6.40 5.66 -1.51
N VAL A 200 -5.15 5.66 -1.06
CA VAL A 200 -3.99 5.88 -1.93
C VAL A 200 -3.81 4.75 -2.95
N PRO A 201 -3.87 3.46 -2.58
CA PRO A 201 -3.70 2.38 -3.56
C PRO A 201 -4.71 2.45 -4.69
N ASN A 202 -4.27 2.25 -5.93
CA ASN A 202 -5.18 2.11 -7.07
C ASN A 202 -5.79 0.70 -7.19
N ARG A 203 -6.11 0.10 -6.04
CA ARG A 203 -6.52 -1.30 -5.93
C ARG A 203 -7.56 -1.44 -4.83
N TYR A 204 -8.44 -2.43 -4.94
CA TYR A 204 -9.37 -2.73 -3.87
C TYR A 204 -8.63 -3.27 -2.63
N VAL A 205 -8.68 -2.53 -1.52
CA VAL A 205 -8.10 -2.93 -0.24
C VAL A 205 -9.21 -3.09 0.81
N PRO A 206 -9.48 -4.28 1.36
CA PRO A 206 -10.50 -4.43 2.40
C PRO A 206 -10.26 -3.51 3.59
N ALA A 207 -11.29 -2.83 4.07
CA ALA A 207 -11.19 -1.88 5.19
C ALA A 207 -10.60 -2.52 6.45
N ARG A 208 -10.92 -3.80 6.71
CA ARG A 208 -10.36 -4.57 7.83
C ARG A 208 -8.85 -4.79 7.71
N HIS A 209 -8.35 -5.06 6.51
CA HIS A 209 -6.91 -5.27 6.29
C HIS A 209 -6.15 -3.96 6.44
N ALA A 210 -6.69 -2.87 5.86
CA ALA A 210 -6.17 -1.52 6.06
C ALA A 210 -6.10 -1.16 7.54
N LEU A 211 -7.12 -1.53 8.34
CA LEU A 211 -7.17 -1.18 9.76
C LEU A 211 -6.12 -1.94 10.57
N ILE A 212 -5.96 -3.25 10.33
CA ILE A 212 -4.95 -4.06 11.01
C ILE A 212 -3.55 -3.54 10.67
N GLY A 213 -3.28 -3.28 9.38
CA GLY A 213 -2.01 -2.72 8.95
C GLY A 213 -1.75 -1.35 9.56
N ALA A 214 -2.73 -0.45 9.52
CA ALA A 214 -2.62 0.90 10.07
C ALA A 214 -2.40 0.90 11.59
N ALA A 215 -3.11 0.05 12.35
CA ALA A 215 -2.93 -0.06 13.79
C ALA A 215 -1.52 -0.55 14.15
N LEU A 216 -1.02 -1.58 13.45
CA LEU A 216 0.34 -2.09 13.68
C LEU A 216 1.40 -1.05 13.29
N THR A 217 1.24 -0.35 12.17
CA THR A 217 2.15 0.74 11.79
C THR A 217 2.11 1.88 12.79
N ALA A 218 0.93 2.28 13.28
CA ALA A 218 0.79 3.36 14.25
C ALA A 218 1.55 3.04 15.54
N VAL A 219 1.45 1.80 16.04
CA VAL A 219 2.23 1.34 17.20
C VAL A 219 3.72 1.37 16.92
N LEU A 220 4.15 0.89 15.74
CA LEU A 220 5.57 0.91 15.37
C LEU A 220 6.11 2.34 15.24
N LEU A 221 5.32 3.27 14.70
CA LEU A 221 5.69 4.68 14.59
C LEU A 221 5.82 5.34 15.96
N ASP A 222 4.88 5.12 16.86
CA ASP A 222 4.94 5.64 18.25
C ASP A 222 6.17 5.09 18.99
N LEU A 223 6.45 3.78 18.86
CA LEU A 223 7.66 3.17 19.42
C LEU A 223 8.94 3.74 18.79
N ALA A 224 8.95 3.92 17.47
CA ALA A 224 10.09 4.48 16.76
C ALA A 224 10.34 5.94 17.14
N GLN A 225 9.30 6.75 17.33
CA GLN A 225 9.39 8.14 17.77
C GLN A 225 10.01 8.24 19.16
N ARG A 226 9.54 7.42 20.11
CA ARG A 226 10.12 7.35 21.45
C ARG A 226 11.56 6.86 21.43
N GLY A 227 11.82 5.80 20.67
CA GLY A 227 13.16 5.22 20.54
C GLY A 227 14.17 6.16 19.89
N PHE A 228 13.76 6.87 18.84
CA PHE A 228 14.61 7.85 18.16
C PHE A 228 14.81 9.11 19.00
N GLY A 229 13.77 9.59 19.70
CA GLY A 229 13.90 10.68 20.67
C GLY A 229 14.88 10.34 21.79
N TRP A 230 14.80 9.12 22.33
CA TRP A 230 15.78 8.61 23.30
C TRP A 230 17.20 8.54 22.73
N TYR A 231 17.36 8.04 21.50
CA TYR A 231 18.66 7.95 20.82
C TYR A 231 19.31 9.33 20.66
N VAL A 232 18.57 10.30 20.12
CA VAL A 232 19.08 11.67 19.90
C VAL A 232 19.36 12.40 21.22
N GLY A 233 18.52 12.21 22.23
CA GLY A 233 18.73 12.81 23.56
C GLY A 233 19.93 12.23 24.32
N THR A 234 20.24 10.94 24.11
CA THR A 234 21.33 10.25 24.83
C THR A 234 22.66 10.33 24.08
N PHE A 235 22.63 10.16 22.75
CA PHE A 235 23.83 10.09 21.91
C PHE A 235 24.02 11.40 21.15
N ASN A 236 24.49 12.44 21.84
CA ASN A 236 24.78 13.75 21.24
C ASN A 236 26.17 13.82 20.57
N SER A 237 26.83 12.68 20.35
CA SER A 237 28.18 12.59 19.78
C SER A 237 28.27 13.19 18.37
N TYR A 238 27.22 13.05 17.57
CA TYR A 238 27.16 13.62 16.23
C TYR A 238 27.09 15.16 16.26
N THR A 239 26.30 15.73 17.17
CA THR A 239 26.21 17.18 17.40
C THR A 239 27.51 17.75 17.97
N LEU A 240 28.23 16.98 18.79
CA LEU A 240 29.53 17.39 19.33
C LEU A 240 30.60 17.59 18.24
N ILE A 241 30.56 16.78 17.18
CA ILE A 241 31.53 16.86 16.07
C ILE A 241 31.08 17.85 15.00
N TYR A 242 29.80 17.83 14.63
CA TYR A 242 29.28 18.57 13.47
C TYR A 242 28.46 19.81 13.83
N GLY A 243 28.19 20.08 15.11
CA GLY A 243 27.40 21.22 15.56
C GLY A 243 26.00 21.26 14.92
N ALA A 244 25.57 22.45 14.50
CA ALA A 244 24.27 22.66 13.84
C ALA A 244 24.08 21.83 12.55
N PHE A 245 25.17 21.41 11.88
CA PHE A 245 25.08 20.58 10.68
C PHE A 245 24.53 19.16 10.97
N ALA A 246 24.64 18.68 12.22
CA ALA A 246 24.12 17.36 12.61
C ALA A 246 22.60 17.22 12.41
N ALA A 247 21.85 18.33 12.43
CA ALA A 247 20.41 18.33 12.22
C ALA A 247 19.99 17.71 10.88
N ILE A 248 20.74 17.95 9.80
CA ILE A 248 20.37 17.48 8.45
C ILE A 248 20.47 15.95 8.36
N PRO A 249 21.61 15.29 8.66
CA PRO A 249 21.69 13.84 8.64
C PRO A 249 20.72 13.16 9.61
N VAL A 250 20.54 13.71 10.81
CA VAL A 250 19.59 13.17 11.81
C VAL A 250 18.17 13.21 11.26
N PHE A 251 17.76 14.34 10.68
CA PHE A 251 16.47 14.47 10.02
C PHE A 251 16.30 13.48 8.86
N LEU A 252 17.34 13.27 8.03
CA LEU A 252 17.27 12.32 6.92
C LEU A 252 17.13 10.87 7.40
N ILE A 253 17.83 10.47 8.46
CA ILE A 253 17.68 9.13 9.05
C ILE A 253 16.27 8.96 9.60
N TRP A 254 15.76 9.98 10.30
CA TRP A 254 14.40 9.95 10.83
C TRP A 254 13.34 9.85 9.74
N LEU A 255 13.43 10.71 8.72
CA LEU A 255 12.52 10.69 7.57
C LEU A 255 12.60 9.37 6.80
N ASN A 256 13.79 8.80 6.67
CA ASN A 256 13.96 7.47 6.08
C ASN A 256 13.28 6.39 6.92
N LEU A 257 13.43 6.42 8.24
CA LEU A 257 12.77 5.50 9.16
C LEU A 257 11.24 5.61 9.07
N LEU A 258 10.69 6.83 9.00
CA LEU A 258 9.26 7.08 8.79
C LEU A 258 8.77 6.39 7.51
N TRP A 259 9.45 6.61 6.38
CA TRP A 259 9.10 5.95 5.11
C TRP A 259 9.23 4.44 5.20
N MET A 260 10.30 3.93 5.82
CA MET A 260 10.52 2.50 5.97
C MET A 260 9.38 1.83 6.76
N LEU A 261 8.94 2.42 7.86
CA LEU A 261 7.82 1.91 8.67
C LEU A 261 6.49 2.01 7.91
N LEU A 262 6.23 3.15 7.26
CA LEU A 262 5.01 3.37 6.50
C LEU A 262 4.89 2.38 5.33
N LEU A 263 5.97 2.12 4.60
CA LEU A 263 5.99 1.14 3.51
C LEU A 263 5.91 -0.29 4.01
N THR A 264 6.55 -0.62 5.14
CA THR A 264 6.44 -1.95 5.76
C THR A 264 4.99 -2.24 6.14
N GLY A 265 4.30 -1.27 6.73
CA GLY A 265 2.87 -1.35 7.03
C GLY A 265 1.97 -1.49 5.79
N ALA A 266 2.32 -0.82 4.71
CA ALA A 266 1.64 -0.96 3.42
C ALA A 266 1.82 -2.38 2.85
N VAL A 267 3.04 -2.93 2.88
CA VAL A 267 3.33 -4.31 2.47
C VAL A 267 2.59 -5.32 3.35
N LEU A 268 2.53 -5.10 4.66
CA LEU A 268 1.73 -5.92 5.57
C LEU A 268 0.25 -5.87 5.21
N THR A 269 -0.30 -4.67 4.97
CA THR A 269 -1.70 -4.48 4.58
C THR A 269 -2.04 -5.24 3.30
N ALA A 270 -1.19 -5.13 2.27
CA ALA A 270 -1.34 -5.86 1.02
C ALA A 270 -1.23 -7.37 1.24
N SER A 271 -0.34 -7.82 2.13
CA SER A 271 -0.10 -9.24 2.39
C SER A 271 -1.20 -9.90 3.23
N LEU A 272 -1.94 -9.14 4.04
CA LEU A 272 -3.05 -9.67 4.86
C LEU A 272 -4.14 -10.37 4.03
N SER A 273 -4.29 -10.05 2.73
CA SER A 273 -5.23 -10.79 1.88
C SER A 273 -4.87 -12.25 1.67
N TYR A 274 -3.60 -12.62 1.87
CA TYR A 274 -3.13 -13.99 1.72
C TYR A 274 -3.31 -14.84 3.00
N TRP A 275 -3.68 -14.22 4.13
CA TRP A 275 -3.77 -14.89 5.43
C TRP A 275 -4.97 -15.85 5.55
N GLN A 276 -6.14 -15.46 5.03
CA GLN A 276 -7.41 -16.12 5.36
C GLN A 276 -7.53 -17.57 4.86
N ASP A 277 -6.82 -17.94 3.79
CA ASP A 277 -6.93 -19.26 3.14
C ASP A 277 -5.57 -19.99 3.06
N ASP A 278 -4.60 -19.58 3.89
CA ASP A 278 -3.19 -20.01 3.80
C ASP A 278 -2.57 -19.78 2.40
N ALA A 279 -3.11 -18.84 1.61
CA ALA A 279 -2.65 -18.50 0.25
C ALA A 279 -1.15 -18.18 0.21
N PHE A 280 -0.61 -17.61 1.30
CA PHE A 280 0.81 -17.29 1.45
C PHE A 280 1.73 -18.54 1.43
N ARG A 281 1.19 -19.74 1.68
CA ARG A 281 1.94 -21.00 1.62
C ARG A 281 2.03 -21.56 0.19
N ARG A 282 1.21 -21.06 -0.74
CA ARG A 282 1.20 -21.55 -2.11
C ARG A 282 2.50 -21.11 -2.78
N SER A 283 3.28 -22.08 -3.26
CA SER A 283 4.41 -21.80 -4.14
C SER A 283 3.85 -21.15 -5.42
N PHE A 284 4.36 -19.98 -5.79
CA PHE A 284 4.00 -19.23 -6.99
C PHE A 284 4.47 -19.95 -8.29
N GLY A 285 4.11 -21.21 -8.46
CA GLY A 285 4.41 -22.00 -9.64
C GLY A 285 3.44 -21.71 -10.79
N ALA A 286 3.93 -21.81 -12.02
CA ALA A 286 3.13 -21.63 -13.24
C ALA A 286 1.89 -22.54 -13.31
N HIS A 287 1.95 -23.73 -12.69
CA HIS A 287 0.83 -24.69 -12.62
C HIS A 287 -0.39 -24.15 -11.87
N GLY A 288 -0.20 -23.36 -10.80
CA GLY A 288 -1.33 -22.80 -10.04
C GLY A 288 -2.08 -21.72 -10.82
N ARG A 289 -1.35 -20.94 -11.64
CA ARG A 289 -1.90 -19.80 -12.37
C ARG A 289 -2.90 -20.18 -13.45
N PHE A 290 -2.74 -21.33 -14.11
CA PHE A 290 -3.67 -21.76 -15.15
C PHE A 290 -5.02 -22.20 -14.56
N ASP A 291 -4.98 -23.01 -13.50
CA ASP A 291 -6.17 -23.42 -12.75
C ASP A 291 -6.93 -22.21 -12.19
N ASP A 292 -6.19 -21.24 -11.65
CA ASP A 292 -6.76 -19.99 -11.16
C ASP A 292 -7.45 -19.18 -12.27
N VAL A 293 -6.82 -19.06 -13.44
CA VAL A 293 -7.41 -18.37 -14.61
C VAL A 293 -8.70 -19.07 -15.07
N LEU A 294 -8.68 -20.40 -15.15
CA LEU A 294 -9.88 -21.18 -15.50
C LEU A 294 -11.00 -20.96 -14.49
N LYS A 295 -10.70 -21.04 -13.19
CA LYS A 295 -11.67 -20.77 -12.12
C LYS A 295 -12.26 -19.37 -12.22
N ILE A 296 -11.45 -18.34 -12.47
CA ILE A 296 -11.92 -16.96 -12.67
C ILE A 296 -12.90 -16.89 -13.84
N LEU A 297 -12.53 -17.43 -15.00
CA LEU A 297 -13.35 -17.36 -16.21
C LEU A 297 -14.65 -18.17 -16.07
N LEU A 298 -14.60 -19.35 -15.44
CA LEU A 298 -15.80 -20.16 -15.15
C LEU A 298 -16.72 -19.47 -14.15
N MET A 299 -16.19 -18.83 -13.11
CA MET A 299 -17.01 -18.05 -12.18
C MET A 299 -17.73 -16.90 -12.89
N LEU A 300 -17.02 -16.18 -13.76
CA LEU A 300 -17.61 -15.12 -14.56
C LEU A 300 -18.66 -15.65 -15.54
N TYR A 301 -18.41 -16.78 -16.18
CA TYR A 301 -19.35 -17.43 -17.09
C TYR A 301 -20.66 -17.81 -16.39
N ARG A 302 -20.56 -18.48 -15.23
CA ARG A 302 -21.72 -18.86 -14.41
C ARG A 302 -22.51 -17.64 -13.95
N ALA A 303 -21.83 -16.65 -13.39
CA ALA A 303 -22.48 -15.44 -12.92
C ALA A 303 -23.19 -14.70 -14.06
N GLN A 304 -22.59 -14.64 -15.25
CA GLN A 304 -23.20 -14.01 -16.41
C GLN A 304 -24.43 -14.77 -16.92
N ASN A 305 -24.43 -16.11 -16.88
CA ASN A 305 -25.61 -16.91 -17.21
C ASN A 305 -26.78 -16.65 -16.25
N ASP A 306 -26.50 -16.27 -15.01
CA ASP A 306 -27.49 -15.86 -13.99
C ASP A 306 -27.84 -14.35 -14.07
N GLY A 307 -27.29 -13.60 -15.04
CA GLY A 307 -27.49 -12.15 -15.17
C GLY A 307 -26.76 -11.31 -14.11
N LEU A 308 -25.80 -11.90 -13.40
CA LEU A 308 -25.02 -11.28 -12.33
C LEU A 308 -23.64 -10.81 -12.80
N THR A 309 -23.04 -9.89 -12.05
CA THR A 309 -21.65 -9.45 -12.23
C THR A 309 -20.86 -9.72 -10.96
N LEU A 310 -19.56 -10.03 -11.08
CA LEU A 310 -18.73 -10.36 -9.92
C LEU A 310 -17.79 -9.23 -9.56
N ARG A 311 -17.80 -8.81 -8.29
CA ARG A 311 -16.80 -7.90 -7.75
C ARG A 311 -15.57 -8.69 -7.31
N VAL A 312 -14.44 -7.99 -7.16
CA VAL A 312 -13.17 -8.57 -6.71
C VAL A 312 -13.30 -9.37 -5.41
N LYS A 313 -14.20 -8.94 -4.50
CA LYS A 313 -14.45 -9.64 -3.23
C LYS A 313 -15.14 -11.01 -3.40
N ASP A 314 -15.90 -11.21 -4.47
CA ASP A 314 -16.78 -12.39 -4.63
C ASP A 314 -15.98 -13.63 -5.07
N PHE A 315 -14.86 -13.42 -5.76
CA PHE A 315 -13.92 -14.46 -6.19
C PHE A 315 -13.25 -15.22 -5.03
N ARG A 316 -13.13 -14.61 -3.85
CA ARG A 316 -12.45 -15.20 -2.69
C ARG A 316 -13.09 -16.48 -2.17
N SER A 317 -14.40 -16.65 -2.36
CA SER A 317 -15.08 -17.86 -1.92
C SER A 317 -14.58 -19.14 -2.59
N ARG A 318 -13.89 -19.03 -3.75
CA ARG A 318 -13.48 -20.18 -4.56
C ARG A 318 -12.03 -20.15 -5.02
N ILE A 319 -11.30 -19.08 -4.72
CA ILE A 319 -9.93 -18.86 -5.20
C ILE A 319 -9.03 -18.51 -4.02
N ASN A 320 -7.97 -19.30 -3.87
CA ASN A 320 -6.97 -19.15 -2.82
C ASN A 320 -5.80 -18.26 -3.29
N MET A 321 -6.04 -16.94 -3.38
CA MET A 321 -5.03 -15.93 -3.74
C MET A 321 -5.33 -14.54 -3.14
N GLY A 322 -4.34 -13.65 -3.15
CA GLY A 322 -4.48 -12.25 -2.70
C GLY A 322 -5.29 -11.37 -3.66
N TYR A 323 -5.77 -10.22 -3.17
CA TYR A 323 -6.58 -9.29 -3.98
C TYR A 323 -5.76 -8.50 -5.02
N ASP A 324 -4.49 -8.28 -4.73
CA ASP A 324 -3.49 -7.74 -5.66
C ASP A 324 -3.29 -8.72 -6.82
N GLU A 325 -2.98 -9.99 -6.53
CA GLU A 325 -2.78 -11.02 -7.56
C GLU A 325 -4.04 -11.29 -8.41
N LEU A 326 -5.20 -11.39 -7.77
CA LEU A 326 -6.46 -11.69 -8.46
C LEU A 326 -6.75 -10.75 -9.62
N GLY A 327 -6.50 -9.45 -9.48
CA GLY A 327 -6.70 -8.57 -10.63
C GLY A 327 -5.47 -8.02 -11.27
N ASP A 328 -4.27 -8.43 -10.87
CA ASP A 328 -3.20 -8.57 -11.86
C ASP A 328 -3.65 -9.55 -12.96
N LEU A 329 -4.23 -10.71 -12.57
CA LEU A 329 -4.79 -11.68 -13.51
C LEU A 329 -6.00 -11.13 -14.28
N LEU A 330 -6.98 -10.51 -13.61
CA LEU A 330 -8.14 -9.88 -14.29
C LEU A 330 -7.71 -8.76 -15.24
N GLU A 331 -6.76 -7.90 -14.87
CA GLU A 331 -6.23 -6.87 -15.76
C GLU A 331 -5.51 -7.48 -16.96
N LYS A 332 -4.72 -8.54 -16.75
CA LYS A 332 -4.08 -9.28 -17.85
C LYS A 332 -5.12 -9.90 -18.79
N LEU A 333 -6.15 -10.56 -18.25
CA LEU A 333 -7.25 -11.10 -19.04
C LEU A 333 -8.00 -10.00 -19.82
N ALA A 334 -8.18 -8.82 -19.22
CA ALA A 334 -8.85 -7.69 -19.86
C ALA A 334 -8.05 -7.12 -21.03
N ARG A 335 -6.72 -7.02 -20.88
CA ARG A 335 -5.82 -6.61 -21.97
C ARG A 335 -5.87 -7.55 -23.17
N HIS A 336 -6.05 -8.84 -22.93
CA HIS A 336 -6.24 -9.84 -23.99
C HIS A 336 -7.69 -9.95 -24.47
N GLY A 337 -8.60 -9.12 -23.95
CA GLY A 337 -9.98 -9.02 -24.42
C GLY A 337 -10.94 -10.08 -23.86
N TYR A 338 -10.51 -10.94 -22.93
CA TYR A 338 -11.37 -12.00 -22.38
C TYR A 338 -12.41 -11.48 -21.39
N VAL A 339 -12.03 -10.53 -20.54
CA VAL A 339 -12.88 -9.94 -19.50
C VAL A 339 -12.97 -8.43 -19.64
N TYR A 340 -14.01 -7.84 -19.06
CA TYR A 340 -14.20 -6.40 -19.00
C TYR A 340 -14.57 -5.96 -17.58
N GLN A 341 -14.01 -4.83 -17.15
CA GLN A 341 -14.36 -4.20 -15.88
C GLN A 341 -15.45 -3.15 -16.12
N GLY A 342 -16.69 -3.49 -15.75
CA GLY A 342 -17.81 -2.57 -15.77
C GLY A 342 -18.01 -1.82 -14.44
N PRO A 343 -19.01 -0.92 -14.36
CA PRO A 343 -19.31 -0.14 -13.15
C PRO A 343 -19.67 -1.00 -11.94
N HIS A 344 -20.28 -2.17 -12.17
CA HIS A 344 -20.83 -3.02 -11.11
C HIS A 344 -19.95 -4.24 -10.78
N GLY A 345 -18.97 -4.55 -11.61
CA GLY A 345 -18.10 -5.71 -11.46
C GLY A 345 -17.40 -6.12 -12.76
N TRP A 346 -16.77 -7.28 -12.72
CA TRP A 346 -16.14 -7.95 -13.85
C TRP A 346 -17.14 -8.87 -14.56
N VAL A 347 -17.02 -8.93 -15.88
CA VAL A 347 -17.83 -9.81 -16.77
C VAL A 347 -16.95 -10.40 -17.86
N LEU A 348 -17.38 -11.50 -18.49
CA LEU A 348 -16.74 -11.94 -19.73
C LEU A 348 -17.13 -10.99 -20.86
N LYS A 349 -16.11 -10.62 -21.64
CA LYS A 349 -16.28 -9.84 -22.87
C LYS A 349 -16.40 -10.76 -24.08
N THR A 350 -15.66 -11.86 -24.08
CA THR A 350 -15.68 -12.88 -25.13
C THR A 350 -16.62 -14.01 -24.74
N ASN A 351 -17.44 -14.48 -25.69
CA ASN A 351 -18.28 -15.66 -25.48
C ASN A 351 -17.40 -16.86 -25.08
N ALA A 352 -17.78 -17.59 -24.03
CA ALA A 352 -17.07 -18.75 -23.51
C ALA A 352 -16.80 -19.83 -24.57
N GLU A 353 -17.65 -19.96 -25.60
CA GLU A 353 -17.43 -20.89 -26.73
C GLU A 353 -16.22 -20.51 -27.59
N HIS A 354 -15.80 -19.24 -27.58
CA HIS A 354 -14.65 -18.74 -28.33
C HIS A 354 -13.38 -18.64 -27.48
N ILE A 355 -13.44 -19.04 -26.21
CA ILE A 355 -12.28 -19.05 -25.30
C ILE A 355 -11.68 -20.44 -25.29
N GLY A 356 -10.63 -20.66 -26.10
CA GLY A 356 -9.93 -21.95 -26.17
C GLY A 356 -8.95 -22.16 -25.01
N LEU A 357 -8.99 -23.34 -24.37
CA LEU A 357 -8.12 -23.70 -23.26
C LEU A 357 -6.62 -23.73 -23.65
N GLY A 358 -6.30 -24.26 -24.83
CA GLY A 358 -4.93 -24.28 -25.35
C GLY A 358 -4.32 -22.88 -25.53
N GLU A 359 -5.12 -21.90 -25.96
CA GLU A 359 -4.66 -20.50 -26.10
C GLU A 359 -4.44 -19.84 -24.73
N LEU A 360 -5.31 -20.10 -23.76
CA LEU A 360 -5.10 -19.66 -22.38
C LEU A 360 -3.82 -20.29 -21.80
N PHE A 361 -3.57 -21.58 -22.05
CA PHE A 361 -2.37 -22.26 -21.56
C PHE A 361 -1.11 -21.62 -22.15
N LYS A 362 -1.09 -21.34 -23.46
CA LYS A 362 0.03 -20.63 -24.11
C LYS A 362 0.24 -19.23 -23.54
N LEU A 363 -0.85 -18.54 -23.19
CA LEU A 363 -0.80 -17.17 -22.70
C LEU A 363 -0.30 -17.04 -21.24
N PHE A 364 -0.65 -18.01 -20.39
CA PHE A 364 -0.38 -17.95 -18.96
C PHE A 364 0.73 -18.88 -18.47
N VAL A 365 1.03 -19.96 -19.19
CA VAL A 365 1.99 -20.99 -18.76
C VAL A 365 3.17 -21.07 -19.73
N TYR A 366 2.90 -21.25 -21.02
CA TYR A 366 3.94 -21.59 -22.00
C TYR A 366 3.93 -20.64 -23.20
N ARG A 367 4.81 -19.64 -23.20
CA ARG A 367 4.97 -18.73 -24.36
C ARG A 367 6.05 -19.30 -25.29
N PRO A 368 5.71 -19.93 -26.43
CA PRO A 368 6.71 -20.45 -27.34
C PRO A 368 7.56 -19.30 -27.88
N VAL A 369 8.87 -19.36 -27.67
CA VAL A 369 9.81 -18.37 -28.19
C VAL A 369 10.00 -18.66 -29.67
N ARG A 370 9.57 -17.74 -30.53
CA ARG A 370 9.79 -17.83 -31.98
C ARG A 370 11.14 -17.19 -32.34
N THR A 371 12.24 -17.83 -31.97
CA THR A 371 13.57 -17.48 -32.51
C THR A 371 14.00 -18.55 -33.49
N ALA A 372 14.49 -18.15 -34.66
CA ALA A 372 14.82 -19.04 -35.78
C ALA A 372 15.99 -20.04 -35.52
N GLN A 373 16.53 -20.08 -34.30
CA GLN A 373 17.67 -20.92 -33.91
C GLN A 373 17.52 -21.53 -32.49
N ASP A 374 16.29 -21.68 -31.97
CA ASP A 374 16.08 -22.29 -30.64
C ASP A 374 15.70 -23.78 -30.77
N ALA A 375 16.72 -24.64 -30.91
CA ALA A 375 16.55 -26.09 -30.96
C ALA A 375 15.90 -26.66 -29.68
N VAL A 376 16.11 -26.02 -28.53
CA VAL A 376 15.49 -26.40 -27.26
C VAL A 376 14.00 -26.03 -27.29
N GLY A 377 13.68 -24.83 -27.76
CA GLY A 377 12.30 -24.37 -27.96
C GLY A 377 11.49 -25.30 -28.87
N GLU A 378 12.09 -25.76 -29.98
CA GLU A 378 11.46 -26.75 -30.87
C GLU A 378 11.24 -28.11 -30.20
N ALA A 379 12.24 -28.62 -29.48
CA ALA A 379 12.12 -29.90 -28.77
C ALA A 379 11.03 -29.85 -27.70
N VAL A 380 10.97 -28.78 -26.90
CA VAL A 380 9.93 -28.57 -25.89
C VAL A 380 8.56 -28.41 -26.55
N SER A 381 8.47 -27.68 -27.66
CA SER A 381 7.22 -27.54 -28.41
C SER A 381 6.70 -28.90 -28.85
N ARG A 382 7.55 -29.78 -29.43
CA ARG A 382 7.13 -31.13 -29.85
C ARG A 382 6.61 -31.97 -28.70
N ILE A 383 7.18 -31.83 -27.50
CA ILE A 383 6.75 -32.56 -26.30
C ILE A 383 5.39 -32.04 -25.79
N LEU A 384 5.15 -30.73 -25.86
CA LEU A 384 3.92 -30.11 -25.36
C LEU A 384 2.74 -30.18 -26.35
N THR A 385 2.99 -30.32 -27.65
CA THR A 385 1.94 -30.36 -28.68
C THR A 385 0.81 -31.35 -28.38
N PRO A 386 1.07 -32.63 -28.02
CA PRO A 386 0.00 -33.59 -27.72
C PRO A 386 -0.89 -33.15 -26.55
N GLY A 387 -0.31 -32.52 -25.52
CA GLY A 387 -1.06 -31.97 -24.39
C GLY A 387 -1.85 -30.71 -24.75
N LEU A 388 -1.37 -29.90 -25.69
CA LEU A 388 -2.12 -28.76 -26.22
C LEU A 388 -3.28 -29.20 -27.11
N GLU A 389 -3.11 -30.28 -27.87
CA GLU A 389 -4.16 -30.89 -28.69
C GLU A 389 -5.29 -31.49 -27.84
N SER A 390 -4.97 -32.12 -26.70
CA SER A 390 -6.00 -32.59 -25.76
C SER A 390 -6.75 -31.45 -25.07
N MET A 391 -6.17 -30.25 -25.01
CA MET A 391 -6.80 -29.01 -24.52
C MET A 391 -7.52 -28.22 -25.63
N ASN A 392 -7.74 -28.81 -26.81
CA ASN A 392 -8.48 -28.17 -27.91
C ASN A 392 -10.00 -28.20 -27.66
N MET A 393 -10.42 -27.54 -26.59
CA MET A 393 -11.81 -27.36 -26.22
C MET A 393 -12.04 -25.92 -25.75
N SER A 394 -13.28 -25.47 -25.87
CA SER A 394 -13.72 -24.18 -25.37
C SER A 394 -13.97 -24.20 -23.87
N LEU A 395 -13.96 -23.02 -23.24
CA LEU A 395 -14.30 -22.84 -21.83
C LEU A 395 -15.72 -23.37 -21.51
N ALA A 396 -16.66 -23.17 -22.44
CA ALA A 396 -18.03 -23.66 -22.30
C ALA A 396 -18.12 -25.20 -22.36
N GLU A 397 -17.38 -25.84 -23.26
CA GLU A 397 -17.30 -27.31 -23.33
C GLU A 397 -16.67 -27.91 -22.08
N PHE A 398 -15.58 -27.31 -21.60
CA PHE A 398 -14.92 -27.72 -20.36
C PHE A 398 -15.86 -27.64 -19.16
N GLU A 399 -16.68 -26.58 -19.05
CA GLU A 399 -17.68 -26.49 -18.00
C GLU A 399 -18.73 -27.62 -18.08
N ARG A 400 -19.25 -27.91 -19.28
CA ARG A 400 -20.25 -28.97 -19.48
C ARG A 400 -19.70 -30.34 -19.08
N GLN A 401 -18.42 -30.61 -19.38
CA GLN A 401 -17.76 -31.87 -19.05
C GLN A 401 -17.56 -32.03 -17.53
N THR A 402 -16.96 -31.02 -16.88
CA THR A 402 -16.72 -31.04 -15.43
C THR A 402 -18.00 -31.11 -14.60
N ARG A 403 -19.10 -30.56 -15.11
CA ARG A 403 -20.41 -30.63 -14.44
C ARG A 403 -21.07 -32.00 -14.54
N LYS A 404 -20.78 -32.79 -15.58
CA LYS A 404 -21.22 -34.19 -15.70
C LYS A 404 -20.43 -35.09 -14.76
N GLU A 405 -19.11 -34.93 -14.71
CA GLU A 405 -18.22 -35.73 -13.86
C GLU A 405 -18.40 -35.48 -12.35
N GLY A 406 -18.90 -34.29 -11.95
CA GLY A 406 -19.19 -33.99 -10.54
C GLY A 406 -20.62 -34.31 -10.07
N ALA A 407 -21.46 -34.86 -10.95
CA ALA A 407 -22.83 -35.29 -10.64
C ALA A 407 -22.97 -36.82 -10.53
N GLU A 408 -21.91 -37.56 -10.88
CA GLU A 408 -21.69 -38.98 -10.55
C GLU A 408 -20.90 -39.09 -9.23
#